data_AF-A0A7C7U7E2-F1
#
_entry.id   AF-A0A7C7U7E2-F1
#
_cell.length_a   1.000
_cell.length_b   1.000
_cell.length_c   1.000
_cell.angle_alpha   90.00
_cell.angle_beta   90.00
_cell.angle_gamma   90.00
#
_symmetry.space_group_name_H-M   'P 1'
#
loop_
_entity.id
_entity.type
_entity.pdbx_description
1 polymer ?
#
loop_
_entity_poly.entity_id
_entity_poly.type
_entity_poly.pdbx_seq_one_letter_code
_entity_poly.pdbx_strand_id
1 'polypeptide(L)'
;MFTGITQGTYEVVSVRHQSDLLTYEVALDSTLVAGLQVGASVSIDGVCQTVVSIDGHRVAFDAIRETLELTTLGSLKLGEKVAVERSARVGDEVGGHDVSGHVIGRGEVEWVRREGHVCVLAV
;
A
#
# COMPACT_ATOMS: atom_id res chain seq x y z
N MET A 1 -6.99 -2.43 10.67
CA MET A 1 -5.77 -2.37 11.48
C MET A 1 -4.72 -3.26 10.83
N PHE A 2 -3.47 -2.85 10.92
CA PHE A 2 -2.30 -3.48 10.31
C PHE A 2 -1.20 -3.64 11.36
N THR A 3 -0.18 -4.42 11.05
CA THR A 3 0.95 -4.74 11.94
C THR A 3 2.20 -3.93 11.64
N GLY A 4 2.25 -3.25 10.48
CA GLY A 4 3.44 -2.53 10.01
C GLY A 4 4.52 -3.44 9.45
N ILE A 5 4.21 -4.72 9.19
CA ILE A 5 5.11 -5.67 8.55
C ILE A 5 4.62 -5.92 7.13
N THR A 6 5.31 -5.30 6.17
CA THR A 6 5.04 -5.45 4.74
C THR A 6 5.16 -6.91 4.30
N GLN A 7 4.16 -7.42 3.58
CA GLN A 7 4.10 -8.80 3.09
C GLN A 7 4.77 -8.97 1.72
N GLY A 8 5.11 -7.87 1.05
CA GLY A 8 5.89 -7.87 -0.18
C GLY A 8 5.83 -6.51 -0.89
N THR A 9 6.58 -6.40 -1.99
CA THR A 9 6.42 -5.28 -2.93
C THR A 9 5.83 -5.77 -4.23
N TYR A 10 4.82 -5.08 -4.71
CA TYR A 10 4.01 -5.51 -5.85
C TYR A 10 3.88 -4.39 -6.87
N GLU A 11 3.78 -4.76 -8.14
CA GLU A 11 3.78 -3.81 -9.25
C GLU A 11 2.40 -3.19 -9.46
N VAL A 12 2.38 -1.88 -9.69
CA VAL A 12 1.21 -1.14 -10.17
C VAL A 12 1.04 -1.39 -11.66
N VAL A 13 -0.06 -2.03 -12.05
CA VAL A 13 -0.31 -2.49 -13.43
C VAL A 13 -1.39 -1.68 -14.15
N SER A 14 -2.06 -0.76 -13.46
CA SER A 14 -2.95 0.23 -14.06
C SER A 14 -2.98 1.49 -13.20
N VAL A 15 -3.02 2.66 -13.85
CA VAL A 15 -3.21 3.96 -13.19
C VAL A 15 -4.13 4.80 -14.07
N ARG A 16 -5.29 5.20 -13.55
CA ARG A 16 -6.31 5.98 -14.24
C ARG A 16 -6.70 7.18 -13.40
N HIS A 17 -6.23 8.35 -13.83
CA HIS A 17 -6.59 9.63 -13.20
C HIS A 17 -7.96 10.10 -13.69
N GLN A 18 -8.83 10.43 -12.74
CA GLN A 18 -10.06 11.18 -12.95
C GLN A 18 -9.94 12.51 -12.19
N SER A 19 -10.95 13.39 -12.24
CA SER A 19 -10.83 14.73 -11.66
C SER A 19 -10.39 14.72 -10.19
N ASP A 20 -11.03 13.89 -9.36
CA ASP A 20 -10.84 13.86 -7.89
C ASP A 20 -10.56 12.47 -7.33
N LEU A 21 -10.27 11.54 -8.24
CA LEU A 21 -10.16 10.12 -7.95
C LEU A 21 -9.02 9.51 -8.77
N LEU A 22 -8.21 8.69 -8.13
CA LEU A 22 -7.26 7.82 -8.79
C LEU A 22 -7.73 6.38 -8.65
N THR A 23 -8.04 5.73 -9.78
CA THR A 23 -8.22 4.28 -9.81
C THR A 23 -6.92 3.64 -10.23
N TYR A 24 -6.40 2.72 -9.44
CA TYR A 24 -5.16 1.99 -9.77
C TYR A 24 -5.30 0.51 -9.43
N GLU A 25 -4.49 -0.31 -10.10
CA GLU A 25 -4.47 -1.77 -9.93
C GLU A 25 -3.08 -2.22 -9.52
N VAL A 26 -3.00 -3.12 -8.54
CA VAL A 26 -1.75 -3.74 -8.07
C VAL A 26 -1.81 -5.24 -8.36
N ALA A 27 -0.72 -5.79 -8.92
CA ALA A 27 -0.59 -7.21 -9.22
C ALA A 27 -0.10 -7.99 -7.99
N LEU A 28 -1.03 -8.54 -7.21
CA LEU A 28 -0.75 -9.30 -5.99
C LEU A 28 -0.49 -10.78 -6.30
N ASP A 29 0.30 -11.45 -5.46
CA ASP A 29 0.50 -12.90 -5.57
C ASP A 29 -0.72 -13.72 -5.09
N SER A 30 -0.68 -15.03 -5.32
CA SER A 30 -1.77 -15.94 -4.94
C SER A 30 -2.01 -15.97 -3.43
N THR A 31 -0.98 -15.75 -2.60
CA THR A 31 -1.09 -15.75 -1.14
C THR A 31 -1.93 -14.57 -0.66
N LEU A 32 -1.68 -13.37 -1.20
CA LEU A 32 -2.44 -12.17 -0.83
C LEU A 32 -3.84 -12.15 -1.44
N VAL A 33 -4.03 -12.72 -2.63
CA VAL A 33 -5.36 -12.83 -3.27
C VAL A 33 -6.24 -13.90 -2.59
N ALA A 34 -5.65 -14.94 -2.00
CA ALA A 34 -6.40 -16.04 -1.39
C ALA A 34 -7.38 -15.54 -0.29
N GLY A 35 -8.67 -15.71 -0.54
CA GLY A 35 -9.72 -15.24 0.36
C GLY A 35 -9.75 -13.72 0.54
N LEU A 36 -9.22 -12.94 -0.40
CA LEU A 36 -9.45 -11.51 -0.50
C LEU A 36 -10.84 -11.26 -1.09
N GLN A 37 -11.53 -10.23 -0.60
CA GLN A 37 -12.89 -9.90 -1.02
C GLN A 37 -12.96 -8.42 -1.38
N VAL A 38 -13.87 -8.05 -2.28
CA VAL A 38 -14.24 -6.66 -2.51
C VAL A 38 -14.76 -6.07 -1.19
N GLY A 39 -14.32 -4.85 -0.88
CA GLY A 39 -14.56 -4.20 0.41
C GLY A 39 -13.54 -4.52 1.50
N ALA A 40 -12.61 -5.45 1.27
CA ALA A 40 -11.53 -5.71 2.22
C ALA A 40 -10.53 -4.54 2.27
N SER A 41 -9.89 -4.35 3.42
CA SER A 41 -8.83 -3.36 3.61
C SER A 41 -7.45 -3.95 3.34
N VAL A 42 -6.68 -3.25 2.49
CA VAL A 42 -5.29 -3.55 2.16
C VAL A 42 -4.49 -2.25 2.28
N SER A 43 -3.35 -2.29 2.96
CA SER A 43 -2.41 -1.20 3.05
C SER A 43 -1.55 -1.17 1.78
N ILE A 44 -1.50 -0.02 1.12
CA ILE A 44 -0.63 0.27 -0.02
C ILE A 44 0.30 1.42 0.40
N ASP A 45 1.60 1.13 0.51
CA ASP A 45 2.60 2.04 1.08
C ASP A 45 2.19 2.66 2.44
N GLY A 46 1.56 1.85 3.29
CA GLY A 46 1.09 2.29 4.60
C GLY A 46 -0.27 2.99 4.59
N VAL A 47 -0.88 3.21 3.42
CA VAL A 47 -2.19 3.84 3.28
C VAL A 47 -3.28 2.77 3.23
N CYS A 48 -4.27 2.84 4.13
CA CYS A 48 -5.41 1.93 4.11
C CYS A 48 -6.27 2.18 2.86
N GLN A 49 -6.44 1.16 2.03
CA GLN A 49 -7.21 1.21 0.79
C GLN A 49 -8.26 0.11 0.79
N THR A 50 -9.41 0.41 0.18
CA THR A 50 -10.52 -0.54 0.07
C THR A 50 -10.49 -1.19 -1.30
N VAL A 51 -10.50 -2.53 -1.34
CA VAL A 51 -10.54 -3.28 -2.61
C VAL A 51 -11.85 -2.98 -3.33
N VAL A 52 -11.77 -2.43 -4.55
CA VAL A 52 -12.97 -2.13 -5.37
C VAL A 52 -13.28 -3.21 -6.39
N SER A 53 -12.25 -3.92 -6.89
CA SER A 53 -12.42 -5.09 -7.76
C SER A 53 -11.22 -6.04 -7.66
N ILE A 54 -11.45 -7.29 -8.05
CA ILE A 54 -10.44 -8.35 -8.11
C ILE A 54 -10.62 -9.06 -9.45
N ASP A 55 -9.58 -9.04 -10.29
CA ASP A 55 -9.48 -9.78 -11.55
C ASP A 55 -8.23 -10.66 -11.53
N GLY A 56 -8.40 -11.90 -11.07
CA GLY A 56 -7.28 -12.82 -10.81
C GLY A 56 -6.29 -12.21 -9.82
N HIS A 57 -5.10 -11.85 -10.31
CA HIS A 57 -4.03 -11.24 -9.53
C HIS A 57 -4.08 -9.71 -9.49
N ARG A 58 -4.95 -9.09 -10.29
CA ARG A 58 -5.07 -7.62 -10.36
C ARG A 58 -6.12 -7.17 -9.38
N VAL A 59 -5.69 -6.42 -8.37
CA VAL A 59 -6.58 -5.88 -7.33
C VAL A 59 -6.65 -4.38 -7.50
N ALA A 60 -7.86 -3.86 -7.67
CA ALA A 60 -8.10 -2.45 -7.89
C ALA A 60 -8.45 -1.72 -6.59
N PHE A 61 -8.06 -0.44 -6.55
CA PHE A 61 -8.32 0.49 -5.47
C PHE A 61 -8.68 1.87 -6.04
N ASP A 62 -9.44 2.62 -5.25
CA ASP A 62 -9.77 4.01 -5.53
C ASP A 62 -9.25 4.91 -4.40
N ALA A 63 -8.41 5.88 -4.75
CA ALA A 63 -7.90 6.89 -3.83
C ALA A 63 -8.54 8.25 -4.11
N ILE A 64 -9.21 8.79 -3.09
CA ILE A 64 -9.86 10.10 -3.14
C ILE A 64 -8.85 11.24 -3.03
N ARG A 65 -9.25 12.45 -3.46
CA ARG A 65 -8.41 13.66 -3.41
C ARG A 65 -7.64 13.86 -2.09
N GLU A 66 -8.30 13.78 -0.93
CA GLU A 66 -7.63 13.96 0.38
C GLU A 66 -6.47 12.98 0.56
N THR A 67 -6.68 11.71 0.21
CA THR A 67 -5.64 10.68 0.27
C THR A 67 -4.51 10.97 -0.72
N LEU A 68 -4.83 11.43 -1.93
CA LEU A 68 -3.83 11.78 -2.94
C LEU A 68 -2.98 12.97 -2.50
N GLU A 69 -3.59 13.97 -1.85
CA GLU A 69 -2.92 15.16 -1.35
C GLU A 69 -2.04 14.87 -0.11
N LEU A 70 -2.49 14.01 0.81
CA LEU A 70 -1.73 13.69 2.02
C LEU A 70 -0.64 12.62 1.81
N THR A 71 -0.75 11.77 0.79
CA THR A 71 0.12 10.57 0.65
C THR A 71 0.88 10.52 -0.66
N THR A 72 1.89 9.66 -0.78
CA THR A 72 2.67 9.48 -2.02
C THR A 72 1.88 8.85 -3.16
N LEU A 73 0.67 8.32 -2.91
CA LEU A 73 -0.20 7.74 -3.93
C LEU A 73 -0.59 8.75 -5.02
N GLY A 74 -0.58 10.04 -4.74
CA GLY A 74 -0.83 11.09 -5.73
C GLY A 74 0.17 11.10 -6.89
N SER A 75 1.37 10.54 -6.69
CA SER A 75 2.44 10.48 -7.70
C SER A 75 2.67 9.09 -8.29
N LEU A 76 1.76 8.14 -8.02
CA LEU A 76 1.90 6.74 -8.42
C LEU A 76 2.04 6.58 -9.93
N LYS A 77 2.97 5.73 -10.38
CA LYS A 77 3.20 5.47 -11.81
C LYS A 77 3.00 4.01 -12.17
N LEU A 78 2.65 3.76 -13.43
CA LEU A 78 2.63 2.41 -13.99
C LEU A 78 4.03 1.77 -13.90
N GLY A 79 4.09 0.52 -13.44
CA GLY A 79 5.33 -0.23 -13.22
C GLY A 79 6.05 0.07 -11.91
N GLU A 80 5.57 1.04 -11.13
CA GLU A 80 6.09 1.32 -9.78
C GLU A 80 5.78 0.15 -8.84
N LYS A 81 6.66 -0.09 -7.85
CA LYS A 81 6.45 -1.11 -6.83
C LYS A 81 6.03 -0.46 -5.53
N VAL A 82 4.93 -0.94 -4.96
CA VAL A 82 4.38 -0.49 -3.69
C VAL A 82 4.49 -1.59 -2.64
N ALA A 83 4.75 -1.21 -1.39
CA ALA A 83 4.66 -2.09 -0.24
C ALA A 83 3.20 -2.45 0.04
N VAL A 84 2.92 -3.74 0.22
CA VAL A 84 1.55 -4.23 0.47
C VAL A 84 1.47 -5.01 1.76
N GLU A 85 0.41 -4.75 2.52
CA GLU A 85 0.05 -5.49 3.73
C GLU A 85 -1.47 -5.65 3.82
N ARG A 86 -1.97 -6.87 4.02
CA ARG A 86 -3.41 -7.10 4.29
C ARG A 86 -3.75 -6.69 5.71
N SER A 87 -4.99 -6.27 5.92
CA SER A 87 -5.52 -6.08 7.26
C SER A 87 -5.37 -7.35 8.11
N ALA A 88 -4.91 -7.16 9.35
CA ALA A 88 -4.75 -8.24 10.31
C ALA A 88 -6.11 -8.81 10.71
N ARG A 89 -6.18 -10.13 10.89
CA ARG A 89 -7.33 -10.86 11.40
C ARG A 89 -7.19 -11.09 12.89
N VAL A 90 -8.31 -11.38 13.55
CA VAL A 90 -8.29 -11.78 14.96
C VAL A 90 -7.47 -13.07 15.10
N GLY A 91 -6.43 -13.02 15.93
CA GLY A 91 -5.52 -14.13 16.17
C GLY A 91 -4.25 -14.11 15.30
N ASP A 92 -4.12 -13.15 14.37
CA ASP A 92 -2.86 -12.94 13.66
C ASP A 92 -1.80 -12.39 14.64
N GLU A 93 -0.54 -12.75 14.41
CA GLU A 93 0.59 -12.19 15.15
C GLU A 93 0.81 -10.72 14.79
N VAL A 94 0.97 -9.87 15.81
CA VAL A 94 1.38 -8.47 15.64
C VAL A 94 2.87 -8.36 15.95
N GLY A 95 3.71 -8.71 14.97
CA GLY A 95 5.18 -8.69 15.12
C GLY A 95 5.80 -7.28 15.10
N GLY A 96 5.09 -6.31 14.50
CA GLY A 96 5.46 -4.90 14.52
C GLY A 96 4.71 -4.14 15.62
N HIS A 97 3.77 -3.29 15.23
CA HIS A 97 2.91 -2.53 16.14
C HIS A 97 1.56 -2.20 15.49
N ASP A 98 0.61 -1.68 16.26
CA ASP A 98 -0.69 -1.29 15.72
C ASP A 98 -0.56 -0.09 14.77
N VAL A 99 -0.76 -0.36 13.47
CA VAL A 99 -0.78 0.64 12.41
C VAL A 99 -2.22 0.83 11.93
N SER A 100 -2.68 2.08 11.94
CA SER A 100 -4.05 2.41 11.54
C SER A 100 -4.25 2.39 10.02
N GLY A 101 -3.20 2.70 9.27
CA GLY A 101 -3.25 2.98 7.83
C GLY A 101 -3.78 4.37 7.46
N HIS A 102 -3.97 5.26 8.46
CA HIS A 102 -4.33 6.66 8.26
C HIS A 102 -3.07 7.52 8.26
N VAL A 103 -2.54 7.78 7.06
CA VAL A 103 -1.37 8.64 6.90
C VAL A 103 -1.74 10.10 7.17
N ILE A 104 -0.95 10.76 8.02
CA ILE A 104 -1.18 12.15 8.46
C ILE A 104 -0.26 13.16 7.75
N GLY A 105 0.69 12.69 6.95
CA GLY A 105 1.65 13.54 6.25
C GLY A 105 2.75 12.74 5.56
N ARG A 106 3.68 13.45 4.95
CA ARG A 106 4.84 12.88 4.24
C ARG A 106 6.12 13.35 4.93
N GLY A 107 7.07 12.44 5.07
CA GLY A 107 8.45 12.76 5.42
C GLY A 107 9.32 12.81 4.16
N GLU A 108 10.35 13.63 4.15
CA GLU A 108 11.31 13.72 3.06
C GLU A 108 12.61 13.04 3.47
N VAL A 109 13.07 12.06 2.70
CA VAL A 109 14.33 11.39 3.00
C VAL A 109 15.49 12.33 2.67
N GLU A 110 16.19 12.84 3.69
CA GLU A 110 17.33 13.75 3.52
C GLU A 110 18.56 13.04 2.94
N TRP A 111 18.85 11.84 3.44
CA TRP A 111 19.96 11.02 2.97
C TRP A 111 19.77 9.54 3.31
N VAL A 112 20.46 8.70 2.55
CA VAL A 112 20.54 7.24 2.77
C VAL A 112 21.99 6.80 2.73
N ARG A 113 22.41 6.00 3.71
CA ARG A 113 23.74 5.39 3.80
C ARG A 113 23.63 3.89 3.93
N ARG A 114 24.41 3.16 3.13
CA ARG A 114 24.49 1.68 3.21
C ARG A 114 25.69 1.27 4.05
N GLU A 115 25.43 0.45 5.06
CA GLU A 115 26.43 -0.09 6.00
C GLU A 115 26.32 -1.62 5.98
N GLY A 116 27.11 -2.28 5.12
CA GLY A 116 27.02 -3.72 4.91
C GLY A 116 25.64 -4.14 4.38
N HIS A 117 24.88 -4.88 5.21
CA HIS A 117 23.52 -5.33 4.90
C HIS A 117 22.43 -4.42 5.47
N VAL A 118 22.79 -3.26 6.03
CA VAL A 118 21.86 -2.31 6.66
C VAL A 118 21.80 -1.03 5.82
N CYS A 119 20.59 -0.46 5.69
CA CYS A 119 20.41 0.90 5.18
C CYS A 119 20.00 1.80 6.35
N VAL A 120 20.77 2.85 6.59
CA VAL A 120 20.45 3.92 7.53
C VAL A 120 19.94 5.10 6.72
N LEU A 121 18.83 5.69 7.12
CA LEU A 121 18.22 6.84 6.46
C LEU A 121 17.84 7.91 7.48
N ALA A 122 17.90 9.17 7.06
CA ALA A 122 17.32 10.30 7.78
C ALA A 122 16.09 10.79 7.01
N VAL A 123 15.05 11.14 7.75
CA VAL A 123 13.76 11.68 7.29
C VAL A 123 13.47 12.96 8.05
#